data_AF-A0A924HI99-F1
#
_entry.id   AF-A0A924HI99-F1
#
_cell.length_a   1.000
_cell.length_b   1.000
_cell.length_c   1.000
_cell.angle_alpha   90.00
_cell.angle_beta   90.00
_cell.angle_gamma   90.00
#
_symmetry.space_group_name_H-M   'P 1'
#
loop_
_entity.id
_entity.type
_entity.pdbx_description
1 polymer ?
#
loop_
_entity_poly.entity_id
_entity_poly.type
_entity_poly.pdbx_seq_one_letter_code
_entity_poly.pdbx_strand_id
1 'polypeptide(L)'
;MSQYILSLDQGTTSSRAIIFDKKGEVIAVAQKEFTQIFPQSGWVEHDALEIWSSQASVAAEATIKAGINGKNIAAMGITNQRETVIVWDKNTGKPIYNAIVWQDRRTASFCDTLKEAGKEEMIRNKTGLLIDAYFSATKIKWILDHVPNARAEAEAGNLICGTVDSWLIWNFTKGELHVTDVSNASRTLLFNIHTMAWDDELLELFTIPRSMLPTVKQSSEVYGETKSTLFAHPIPIAGIAGDQQAALFG
;
A
#
# COMPACT_ATOMS: atom_id res chain seq x y z
N MET A 1 -28.71 -12.16 12.13
CA MET A 1 -28.48 -10.82 11.56
C MET A 1 -27.80 -10.99 10.21
N SER A 2 -28.21 -10.25 9.19
CA SER A 2 -27.51 -10.24 7.90
C SER A 2 -26.10 -9.68 8.10
N GLN A 3 -25.11 -10.36 7.53
CA GLN A 3 -23.69 -10.05 7.61
C GLN A 3 -23.21 -9.71 6.20
N TYR A 4 -22.45 -8.63 6.08
CA TYR A 4 -21.95 -8.06 4.83
C TYR A 4 -20.42 -8.05 4.81
N ILE A 5 -19.84 -7.91 3.62
CA ILE A 5 -18.40 -7.69 3.43
C ILE A 5 -18.20 -6.27 2.91
N LEU A 6 -17.26 -5.54 3.53
CA LEU A 6 -16.81 -4.24 3.05
C LEU A 6 -15.52 -4.44 2.25
N SER A 7 -15.53 -4.09 0.98
CA SER A 7 -14.32 -4.01 0.15
C SER A 7 -13.89 -2.56 -0.01
N LEU A 8 -12.62 -2.29 0.26
CA LEU A 8 -11.97 -1.01 -0.02
C LEU A 8 -11.10 -1.16 -1.26
N ASP A 9 -11.32 -0.31 -2.25
CA ASP A 9 -10.59 -0.31 -3.52
C ASP A 9 -9.96 1.08 -3.72
N GLN A 10 -8.69 1.18 -3.35
CA GLN A 10 -7.90 2.40 -3.46
C GLN A 10 -7.21 2.44 -4.83
N GLY A 11 -7.91 2.97 -5.83
CA GLY A 11 -7.37 3.10 -7.19
C GLY A 11 -6.44 4.31 -7.36
N THR A 12 -5.88 4.48 -8.56
CA THR A 12 -4.99 5.61 -8.87
C THR A 12 -5.73 6.94 -9.00
N THR A 13 -6.99 6.94 -9.45
CA THR A 13 -7.78 8.17 -9.68
C THR A 13 -8.85 8.39 -8.61
N SER A 14 -9.35 7.31 -8.01
CA SER A 14 -10.41 7.38 -7.01
C SER A 14 -10.29 6.27 -5.97
N SER A 15 -10.76 6.59 -4.78
CA SER A 15 -10.97 5.64 -3.68
C SER A 15 -12.41 5.18 -3.69
N ARG A 16 -12.64 3.87 -3.55
CA ARG A 16 -13.97 3.25 -3.60
C ARG A 16 -14.20 2.38 -2.36
N ALA A 17 -15.45 2.28 -1.96
CA ALA A 17 -15.91 1.32 -0.96
C ALA A 17 -17.18 0.65 -1.45
N ILE A 18 -17.23 -0.67 -1.33
CA ILE A 18 -18.31 -1.51 -1.83
C ILE A 18 -18.76 -2.44 -0.72
N ILE A 19 -20.07 -2.49 -0.49
CA ILE A 19 -20.70 -3.44 0.45
C ILE A 19 -21.29 -4.59 -0.36
N PHE A 20 -20.89 -5.81 -0.02
CA PHE A 20 -21.42 -7.05 -0.61
C PHE A 20 -22.23 -7.85 0.41
N ASP A 21 -23.27 -8.52 -0.06
CA ASP A 21 -23.96 -9.54 0.73
C ASP A 21 -23.31 -10.93 0.59
N LYS A 22 -23.93 -11.95 1.21
CA LYS A 22 -23.42 -13.34 1.15
C LYS A 22 -23.49 -13.99 -0.23
N LYS A 23 -24.26 -13.43 -1.16
CA LYS A 23 -24.37 -13.92 -2.54
C LYS A 23 -23.37 -13.24 -3.47
N GLY A 24 -22.61 -12.26 -2.96
CA GLY A 24 -21.73 -11.41 -3.78
C GLY A 24 -22.47 -10.29 -4.50
N GLU A 25 -23.72 -10.00 -4.13
CA GLU A 25 -24.47 -8.89 -4.71
C GLU A 25 -24.01 -7.55 -4.10
N VAL A 26 -23.86 -6.54 -4.94
CA VAL A 26 -23.49 -5.18 -4.51
C VAL A 26 -24.69 -4.50 -3.87
N ILE A 27 -24.57 -4.18 -2.59
CA ILE A 27 -25.63 -3.53 -1.79
C ILE A 27 -25.45 -2.01 -1.79
N ALA A 28 -24.21 -1.53 -1.72
CA ALA A 28 -23.89 -0.10 -1.74
C ALA A 28 -22.51 0.15 -2.32
N VAL A 29 -22.37 1.30 -2.99
CA VAL A 29 -21.10 1.82 -3.51
C VAL A 29 -20.95 3.29 -3.14
N ALA A 30 -19.75 3.66 -2.73
CA ALA A 30 -19.31 5.04 -2.65
C ALA A 30 -17.94 5.18 -3.34
N GLN A 31 -17.71 6.34 -3.94
CA GLN A 31 -16.51 6.65 -4.70
C GLN A 31 -16.16 8.11 -4.54
N LYS A 32 -14.87 8.41 -4.43
CA LYS A 32 -14.35 9.76 -4.35
C LYS A 32 -13.03 9.87 -5.10
N GLU A 33 -12.97 10.79 -6.06
CA GLU A 33 -11.73 11.15 -6.73
C GLU A 33 -10.81 11.94 -5.79
N PHE A 34 -9.52 11.87 -6.06
CA PHE A 34 -8.49 12.60 -5.31
C PHE A 34 -7.42 13.14 -6.26
N THR A 35 -6.67 14.14 -5.78
CA THR A 35 -5.81 14.98 -6.61
C THR A 35 -4.63 14.20 -7.20
N GLN A 36 -4.40 14.39 -8.49
CA GLN A 36 -3.19 13.91 -9.16
C GLN A 36 -2.17 15.05 -9.17
N ILE A 37 -1.00 14.84 -8.58
CA ILE A 37 0.02 15.87 -8.44
C ILE A 37 1.13 15.61 -9.46
N PHE A 38 1.44 16.61 -10.29
CA PHE A 38 2.48 16.53 -11.32
C PHE A 38 3.52 17.64 -11.09
N PRO A 39 4.48 17.46 -10.15
CA PRO A 39 5.45 18.52 -9.83
C PRO A 39 6.32 18.91 -11.01
N GLN A 40 6.60 17.94 -11.89
CA GLN A 40 7.33 18.13 -13.15
C GLN A 40 6.95 17.04 -14.15
N SER A 41 7.38 17.20 -15.41
CA SER A 41 7.10 16.23 -16.47
C SER A 41 7.60 14.83 -16.10
N GLY A 42 6.73 13.83 -16.26
CA GLY A 42 7.01 12.44 -15.91
C GLY A 42 6.95 12.11 -14.40
N TRP A 43 6.70 13.09 -13.54
CA TRP A 43 6.51 12.87 -12.11
C TRP A 43 5.04 12.80 -11.76
N VAL A 44 4.69 11.82 -10.92
CA VAL A 44 3.31 11.57 -10.51
C VAL A 44 3.31 11.28 -9.01
N GLU A 45 2.59 12.11 -8.26
CA GLU A 45 2.50 12.06 -6.82
C GLU A 45 1.05 12.08 -6.35
N HIS A 46 0.80 11.50 -5.18
CA HIS A 46 -0.45 11.65 -4.44
C HIS A 46 -0.16 12.14 -3.02
N ASP A 47 -1.06 12.93 -2.45
CA ASP A 47 -1.03 13.19 -1.01
C ASP A 47 -1.50 11.92 -0.27
N ALA A 48 -0.63 11.33 0.55
CA ALA A 48 -0.94 10.13 1.32
C ALA A 48 -2.08 10.35 2.34
N LEU A 49 -2.24 11.58 2.85
CA LEU A 49 -3.37 11.95 3.71
C LEU A 49 -4.67 12.12 2.91
N GLU A 50 -4.61 12.53 1.64
CA GLU A 50 -5.76 12.55 0.74
C GLU A 50 -6.19 11.12 0.35
N ILE A 51 -5.24 10.21 0.10
CA ILE A 51 -5.50 8.77 -0.08
C ILE A 51 -6.27 8.23 1.14
N TRP A 52 -5.75 8.47 2.35
CA TRP A 52 -6.40 8.01 3.58
C TRP A 52 -7.79 8.61 3.76
N SER A 53 -7.90 9.94 3.71
CA SER A 53 -9.15 10.64 4.01
C SER A 53 -10.24 10.36 2.97
N SER A 54 -9.88 10.23 1.68
CA SER A 54 -10.81 9.82 0.64
C SER A 54 -11.33 8.39 0.87
N GLN A 55 -10.44 7.44 1.17
CA GLN A 55 -10.80 6.05 1.41
C GLN A 55 -11.66 5.86 2.67
N ALA A 56 -11.30 6.52 3.76
CA ALA A 56 -12.09 6.50 5.00
C ALA A 56 -13.47 7.14 4.79
N SER A 57 -13.56 8.25 4.04
CA SER A 57 -14.83 8.91 3.74
C SER A 57 -15.78 7.99 2.97
N VAL A 58 -15.30 7.33 1.90
CA VAL A 58 -16.17 6.44 1.11
C VAL A 58 -16.54 5.18 1.87
N ALA A 59 -15.68 4.67 2.75
CA ALA A 59 -16.01 3.52 3.61
C ALA A 59 -17.18 3.84 4.55
N ALA A 60 -17.18 5.02 5.17
CA ALA A 60 -18.32 5.48 5.96
C ALA A 60 -19.56 5.71 5.09
N GLU A 61 -19.41 6.38 3.95
CA GLU A 61 -20.53 6.68 3.06
C GLU A 61 -21.22 5.41 2.55
N ALA A 62 -20.47 4.39 2.12
CA ALA A 62 -21.02 3.12 1.67
C ALA A 62 -21.76 2.38 2.80
N THR A 63 -21.21 2.42 4.02
CA THR A 63 -21.83 1.84 5.22
C THR A 63 -23.17 2.54 5.54
N ILE A 64 -23.21 3.87 5.48
CA ILE A 64 -24.42 4.68 5.70
C ILE A 64 -25.45 4.44 4.60
N LYS A 65 -25.04 4.41 3.32
CA LYS A 65 -25.92 4.12 2.18
C LYS A 65 -26.58 2.76 2.27
N ALA A 66 -25.87 1.76 2.77
CA ALA A 66 -26.42 0.42 3.01
C ALA A 66 -27.39 0.38 4.21
N GLY A 67 -27.48 1.44 5.02
CA GLY A 67 -28.34 1.49 6.21
C GLY A 67 -27.86 0.55 7.33
N ILE A 68 -26.56 0.27 7.40
CA ILE A 68 -25.95 -0.66 8.36
C ILE A 68 -24.91 0.03 9.24
N ASN A 69 -24.35 -0.69 10.22
CA ASN A 69 -23.21 -0.26 11.03
C ASN A 69 -22.12 -1.35 11.08
N GLY A 70 -21.03 -1.10 11.81
CA GLY A 70 -19.91 -2.03 11.92
C GLY A 70 -20.28 -3.44 12.41
N LYS A 71 -21.32 -3.63 13.24
CA LYS A 71 -21.76 -4.98 13.67
C LYS A 71 -22.31 -5.84 12.55
N ASN A 72 -22.75 -5.21 11.46
CA ASN A 72 -23.27 -5.89 10.28
C ASN A 72 -22.16 -6.24 9.29
N ILE A 73 -20.93 -5.77 9.49
CA ILE A 73 -19.80 -6.04 8.59
C ILE A 73 -18.96 -7.16 9.20
N ALA A 74 -18.96 -8.32 8.54
CA ALA A 74 -18.23 -9.49 9.00
C ALA A 74 -16.71 -9.32 8.85
N ALA A 75 -16.28 -8.66 7.77
CA ALA A 75 -14.89 -8.36 7.50
C ALA A 75 -14.72 -7.22 6.49
N MET A 76 -13.52 -6.64 6.51
CA MET A 76 -13.00 -5.69 5.54
C MET A 76 -11.94 -6.37 4.66
N GLY A 77 -12.11 -6.27 3.35
CA GLY A 77 -11.08 -6.58 2.35
C GLY A 77 -10.47 -5.30 1.80
N ILE A 78 -9.17 -5.32 1.51
CA ILE A 78 -8.43 -4.19 0.96
C ILE A 78 -7.81 -4.59 -0.38
N THR A 79 -8.06 -3.78 -1.38
CA THR A 79 -7.36 -3.82 -2.66
C THR A 79 -6.91 -2.41 -3.04
N ASN A 80 -5.79 -2.32 -3.76
CA ASN A 80 -5.10 -1.05 -3.96
C ASN A 80 -4.34 -1.01 -5.27
N GLN A 81 -4.15 0.20 -5.80
CA GLN A 81 -3.18 0.47 -6.85
C GLN A 81 -1.82 -0.03 -6.38
N ARG A 82 -1.20 -0.84 -7.22
CA ARG A 82 0.12 -1.39 -6.92
C ARG A 82 1.23 -0.39 -7.24
N GLU A 83 2.39 -0.79 -6.73
CA GLU A 83 3.70 -0.14 -6.69
C GLU A 83 3.80 1.22 -5.97
N THR A 84 2.76 2.04 -5.95
CA THR A 84 2.76 3.33 -5.23
C THR A 84 3.23 3.16 -3.80
N VAL A 85 4.22 3.97 -3.39
CA VAL A 85 4.89 3.83 -2.08
C VAL A 85 4.82 5.09 -1.25
N ILE A 86 4.70 4.89 0.07
CA ILE A 86 4.64 5.95 1.08
C ILE A 86 5.71 5.66 2.13
N VAL A 87 6.39 6.72 2.60
CA VAL A 87 7.33 6.66 3.73
C VAL A 87 6.82 7.63 4.79
N TRP A 88 6.72 7.17 6.03
CA TRP A 88 6.18 7.96 7.13
C TRP A 88 6.95 7.72 8.43
N ASP A 89 6.85 8.69 9.33
CA ASP A 89 7.39 8.58 10.67
C ASP A 89 6.47 7.66 11.52
N LYS A 90 7.05 6.61 12.10
CA LYS A 90 6.31 5.58 12.85
C LYS A 90 5.68 6.10 14.13
N ASN A 91 6.25 7.16 14.72
CA ASN A 91 5.84 7.69 16.01
C ASN A 91 4.69 8.69 15.86
N THR A 92 4.70 9.45 14.76
CA THR A 92 3.70 10.50 14.48
C THR A 92 2.64 10.07 13.48
N GLY A 93 2.90 9.03 12.68
CA GLY A 93 2.04 8.60 11.58
C GLY A 93 2.04 9.56 10.39
N LYS A 94 2.94 10.56 10.35
CA LYS A 94 2.96 11.58 9.30
C LYS A 94 3.85 11.16 8.12
N PRO A 95 3.37 11.23 6.87
CA PRO A 95 4.22 11.06 5.69
C PRO A 95 5.36 12.09 5.69
N ILE A 96 6.57 11.67 5.31
CA ILE A 96 7.72 12.58 5.17
C ILE A 96 7.83 13.17 3.75
N TYR A 97 7.03 12.63 2.83
CA TYR A 97 6.93 13.04 1.43
C TYR A 97 5.57 12.59 0.87
N ASN A 98 5.20 13.09 -0.30
CA ASN A 98 4.05 12.55 -1.04
C ASN A 98 4.25 11.07 -1.37
N ALA A 99 3.15 10.36 -1.61
CA ALA A 99 3.20 9.03 -2.19
C ALA A 99 3.77 9.15 -3.62
N ILE A 100 4.80 8.38 -3.94
CA ILE A 100 5.35 8.34 -5.31
C ILE A 100 4.61 7.24 -6.06
N VAL A 101 3.89 7.65 -7.10
CA VAL A 101 2.96 6.78 -7.83
C VAL A 101 3.71 5.83 -8.76
N TRP A 102 3.11 4.70 -9.08
CA TRP A 102 3.66 3.68 -9.99
C TRP A 102 4.06 4.24 -11.37
N GLN A 103 3.30 5.21 -11.89
CA GLN A 103 3.57 5.87 -13.17
C GLN A 103 4.82 6.74 -13.16
N ASP A 104 5.23 7.22 -11.99
CA ASP A 104 6.33 8.17 -11.83
C ASP A 104 7.65 7.61 -12.42
N ARG A 105 8.33 8.44 -13.21
CA ARG A 105 9.56 8.10 -13.94
C ARG A 105 10.83 8.69 -13.32
N ARG A 106 10.76 9.33 -12.14
CA ARG A 106 11.89 10.07 -11.56
C ARG A 106 13.14 9.23 -11.31
N THR A 107 12.96 7.92 -11.15
CA THR A 107 14.03 6.98 -10.86
C THR A 107 14.59 6.29 -12.10
N ALA A 108 14.16 6.68 -13.32
CA ALA A 108 14.59 6.05 -14.56
C ALA A 108 16.11 6.07 -14.76
N SER A 109 16.77 7.20 -14.48
CA SER A 109 18.24 7.30 -14.59
C SER A 109 18.96 6.36 -13.62
N PHE A 110 18.46 6.21 -12.39
CA PHE A 110 19.01 5.24 -11.44
C PHE A 110 18.75 3.79 -11.86
N CYS A 111 17.62 3.50 -12.51
CA CYS A 111 17.38 2.21 -13.12
C CYS A 111 18.41 1.89 -14.21
N ASP A 112 18.79 2.88 -15.02
CA ASP A 112 19.79 2.69 -16.07
C ASP A 112 21.18 2.39 -15.49
N THR A 113 21.58 3.05 -14.40
CA THR A 113 22.86 2.72 -13.74
C THR A 113 22.89 1.31 -13.15
N LEU A 114 21.75 0.79 -12.66
CA LEU A 114 21.66 -0.60 -12.20
C LEU A 114 21.78 -1.61 -13.36
N LYS A 115 21.24 -1.28 -14.53
CA LYS A 115 21.39 -2.10 -15.75
C LYS A 115 22.84 -2.11 -16.22
N GLU A 116 23.47 -0.94 -16.29
CA GLU A 116 24.90 -0.80 -16.64
C GLU A 116 25.81 -1.56 -15.67
N ALA A 117 25.43 -1.62 -14.38
CA ALA A 117 26.11 -2.42 -13.36
C ALA A 117 25.79 -3.93 -13.40
N GLY A 118 25.06 -4.41 -14.41
CA GLY A 118 24.78 -5.84 -14.64
C GLY A 118 23.81 -6.47 -13.63
N LYS A 119 22.95 -5.68 -12.96
CA LYS A 119 22.06 -6.19 -11.90
C LYS A 119 20.78 -6.87 -12.41
N GLU A 120 20.52 -6.85 -13.71
CA GLU A 120 19.26 -7.32 -14.31
C GLU A 120 18.97 -8.79 -14.04
N GLU A 121 19.93 -9.68 -14.25
CA GLU A 121 19.72 -11.13 -14.08
C GLU A 121 19.43 -11.48 -12.62
N MET A 122 20.20 -10.92 -11.69
CA MET A 122 20.03 -11.13 -10.25
C MET A 122 18.63 -10.67 -9.79
N ILE A 123 18.22 -9.45 -10.17
CA ILE A 123 16.91 -8.91 -9.81
C ILE A 123 15.79 -9.77 -10.39
N ARG A 124 15.88 -10.13 -11.67
CA ARG A 124 14.86 -10.93 -12.35
C ARG A 124 14.73 -12.32 -11.73
N ASN A 125 15.84 -12.97 -11.40
CA ASN A 125 15.83 -14.30 -10.79
C ASN A 125 15.26 -14.31 -9.37
N LYS A 126 15.34 -13.21 -8.62
CA LYS A 126 14.78 -13.12 -7.27
C LYS A 126 13.32 -12.67 -7.24
N THR A 127 12.95 -11.74 -8.12
CA THR A 127 11.68 -11.00 -8.04
C THR A 127 10.71 -11.29 -9.18
N GLY A 128 11.21 -11.84 -10.29
CA GLY A 128 10.46 -11.92 -11.55
C GLY A 128 10.28 -10.58 -12.27
N LEU A 129 10.86 -9.49 -11.75
CA LEU A 129 10.68 -8.14 -12.28
C LEU A 129 11.85 -7.69 -13.16
N LEU A 130 11.57 -6.69 -14.00
CA LEU A 130 12.59 -5.94 -14.74
C LEU A 130 13.07 -4.74 -13.90
N ILE A 131 14.22 -4.17 -14.26
CA ILE A 131 14.66 -2.90 -13.69
C ILE A 131 13.94 -1.76 -14.41
N ASP A 132 12.95 -1.17 -13.75
CA ASP A 132 12.18 -0.04 -14.27
C ASP A 132 11.70 0.86 -13.12
N ALA A 133 11.47 2.14 -13.42
CA ALA A 133 10.95 3.13 -12.48
C ALA A 133 9.53 2.81 -11.98
N TYR A 134 8.89 1.77 -12.49
CA TYR A 134 7.57 1.30 -12.08
C TYR A 134 7.54 0.84 -10.61
N PHE A 135 8.60 0.19 -10.13
CA PHE A 135 8.58 -0.53 -8.86
C PHE A 135 9.05 0.29 -7.65
N SER A 136 8.62 -0.13 -6.46
CA SER A 136 8.71 0.65 -5.22
C SER A 136 10.13 0.89 -4.70
N ALA A 137 11.06 -0.07 -4.81
CA ALA A 137 12.41 0.01 -4.24
C ALA A 137 13.13 1.30 -4.60
N THR A 138 13.12 1.65 -5.89
CA THR A 138 13.81 2.84 -6.40
C THR A 138 13.19 4.13 -5.85
N LYS A 139 11.85 4.14 -5.66
CA LYS A 139 11.10 5.27 -5.12
C LYS A 139 11.37 5.46 -3.62
N ILE A 140 11.46 4.37 -2.85
CA ILE A 140 11.87 4.42 -1.44
C ILE A 140 13.28 5.00 -1.34
N LYS A 141 14.23 4.46 -2.11
CA LYS A 141 15.61 4.95 -2.13
C LYS A 141 15.64 6.44 -2.47
N TRP A 142 14.89 6.86 -3.49
CA TRP A 142 14.80 8.27 -3.88
C TRP A 142 14.35 9.16 -2.72
N ILE A 143 13.28 8.78 -1.99
CA ILE A 143 12.81 9.54 -0.82
C ILE A 143 13.90 9.65 0.24
N LEU A 144 14.57 8.52 0.56
CA LEU A 144 15.61 8.50 1.59
C LEU A 144 16.84 9.35 1.22
N ASP A 145 17.13 9.50 -0.08
CA ASP A 145 18.26 10.28 -0.57
C ASP A 145 17.94 11.77 -0.76
N HIS A 146 16.67 12.14 -0.98
CA HIS A 146 16.29 13.50 -1.36
C HIS A 146 15.54 14.26 -0.27
N VAL A 147 14.88 13.57 0.66
CA VAL A 147 14.21 14.22 1.80
C VAL A 147 15.24 14.48 2.91
N PRO A 148 15.38 15.73 3.40
CA PRO A 148 16.34 16.06 4.44
C PRO A 148 16.22 15.14 5.66
N ASN A 149 17.34 14.61 6.14
CA ASN A 149 17.46 13.69 7.28
C ASN A 149 16.76 12.32 7.14
N ALA A 150 16.05 12.04 6.04
CA ALA A 150 15.27 10.80 5.92
C ALA A 150 16.13 9.54 6.05
N ARG A 151 17.33 9.54 5.47
CA ARG A 151 18.30 8.43 5.62
C ARG A 151 18.63 8.14 7.09
N ALA A 152 19.04 9.16 7.84
CA ALA A 152 19.44 9.02 9.23
C ALA A 152 18.26 8.56 10.11
N GLU A 153 17.06 9.11 9.88
CA GLU A 153 15.85 8.71 10.60
C GLU A 153 15.42 7.26 10.27
N ALA A 154 15.59 6.81 9.03
CA ALA A 154 15.36 5.42 8.65
C ALA A 154 16.35 4.46 9.33
N GLU A 155 17.63 4.81 9.39
CA GLU A 155 18.67 4.04 10.06
C GLU A 155 18.48 4.00 11.59
N ALA A 156 17.99 5.10 12.18
CA ALA A 156 17.55 5.15 13.58
C ALA A 156 16.25 4.36 13.83
N GLY A 157 15.61 3.86 12.77
CA GLY A 157 14.37 3.10 12.84
C GLY A 157 13.14 3.94 13.14
N ASN A 158 13.17 5.25 12.90
CA ASN A 158 12.04 6.16 13.10
C ASN A 158 11.11 6.22 11.89
N LEU A 159 11.60 5.86 10.70
CA LEU A 159 10.79 5.77 9.49
C LEU A 159 10.39 4.34 9.17
N ILE A 160 9.18 4.18 8.67
CA ILE A 160 8.69 2.97 8.04
C ILE A 160 8.10 3.30 6.67
N CYS A 161 7.98 2.28 5.82
CA CYS A 161 7.42 2.43 4.48
C CYS A 161 6.40 1.34 4.19
N GLY A 162 5.68 1.51 3.09
CA GLY A 162 4.71 0.54 2.64
C GLY A 162 4.06 0.94 1.33
N THR A 163 3.54 -0.05 0.64
CA THR A 163 2.56 0.14 -0.43
C THR A 163 1.23 0.63 0.18
N VAL A 164 0.29 1.00 -0.68
CA VAL A 164 -0.98 1.63 -0.26
C VAL A 164 -1.77 0.76 0.72
N ASP A 165 -1.78 -0.57 0.56
CA ASP A 165 -2.39 -1.50 1.52
C ASP A 165 -1.83 -1.34 2.94
N SER A 166 -0.50 -1.34 3.09
CA SER A 166 0.15 -1.13 4.38
C SER A 166 -0.21 0.22 4.99
N TRP A 167 -0.24 1.27 4.18
CA TRP A 167 -0.64 2.60 4.63
C TRP A 167 -2.08 2.65 5.13
N LEU A 168 -3.03 2.06 4.39
CA LEU A 168 -4.43 2.02 4.80
C LEU A 168 -4.61 1.22 6.08
N ILE A 169 -3.97 0.05 6.20
CA ILE A 169 -4.05 -0.79 7.39
C ILE A 169 -3.45 -0.07 8.60
N TRP A 170 -2.28 0.55 8.44
CA TRP A 170 -1.66 1.35 9.50
C TRP A 170 -2.61 2.42 10.03
N ASN A 171 -3.30 3.14 9.13
CA ASN A 171 -4.26 4.18 9.53
C ASN A 171 -5.54 3.60 10.16
N PHE A 172 -6.13 2.56 9.58
CA PHE A 172 -7.33 1.91 10.14
C PHE A 172 -7.08 1.29 11.52
N THR A 173 -5.85 0.86 11.79
CA THR A 173 -5.43 0.25 13.06
C THR A 173 -4.73 1.23 14.00
N LYS A 174 -4.65 2.52 13.64
CA LYS A 174 -3.99 3.57 14.43
C LYS A 174 -2.54 3.23 14.81
N GLY A 175 -1.80 2.64 13.87
CA GLY A 175 -0.39 2.29 14.02
C GLY A 175 -0.11 0.97 14.71
N GLU A 176 -1.13 0.16 15.01
CA GLU A 176 -0.94 -1.16 15.63
C GLU A 176 -0.41 -2.20 14.64
N LEU A 177 -0.83 -2.13 13.36
CA LEU A 177 -0.42 -3.08 12.32
C LEU A 177 0.37 -2.43 11.20
N HIS A 178 1.58 -2.93 10.98
CA HIS A 178 2.43 -2.63 9.82
C HIS A 178 2.64 -3.91 9.01
N VAL A 179 1.71 -4.16 8.08
CA VAL A 179 1.63 -5.42 7.32
C VAL A 179 1.35 -5.15 5.84
N THR A 180 1.71 -6.11 4.98
CA THR A 180 1.37 -6.17 3.56
C THR A 180 1.08 -7.62 3.20
N ASP A 181 0.50 -7.89 2.03
CA ASP A 181 0.38 -9.26 1.51
C ASP A 181 1.47 -9.62 0.50
N VAL A 182 1.56 -10.91 0.18
CA VAL A 182 2.51 -11.43 -0.81
C VAL A 182 2.33 -10.81 -2.20
N SER A 183 1.10 -10.48 -2.60
CA SER A 183 0.84 -9.91 -3.92
C SER A 183 1.37 -8.48 -4.04
N ASN A 184 1.19 -7.63 -3.02
CA ASN A 184 1.79 -6.29 -2.97
C ASN A 184 3.30 -6.35 -2.75
N ALA A 185 3.79 -7.19 -1.82
CA ALA A 185 5.22 -7.35 -1.56
C ALA A 185 6.00 -7.73 -2.82
N SER A 186 5.45 -8.62 -3.65
CA SER A 186 6.08 -9.04 -4.93
C SER A 186 6.33 -7.90 -5.92
N ARG A 187 5.70 -6.73 -5.74
CA ARG A 187 5.82 -5.57 -6.64
C ARG A 187 6.87 -4.55 -6.20
N THR A 188 7.47 -4.78 -5.04
CA THR A 188 8.38 -3.81 -4.42
C THR A 188 9.77 -3.82 -5.02
N LEU A 189 10.17 -4.90 -5.72
CA LEU A 189 11.57 -5.18 -6.10
C LEU A 189 12.49 -5.42 -4.87
N LEU A 190 11.91 -5.65 -3.69
CA LEU A 190 12.65 -5.98 -2.45
C LEU A 190 12.30 -7.38 -1.90
N PHE A 191 11.25 -7.99 -2.44
CA PHE A 191 10.73 -9.27 -2.00
C PHE A 191 11.15 -10.38 -2.96
N ASN A 192 11.76 -11.43 -2.42
CA ASN A 192 12.15 -12.60 -3.20
C ASN A 192 10.98 -13.60 -3.25
N ILE A 193 10.45 -13.81 -4.45
CA ILE A 193 9.23 -14.59 -4.69
C ILE A 193 9.44 -16.11 -4.56
N HIS A 194 10.69 -16.57 -4.45
CA HIS A 194 11.02 -17.99 -4.23
C HIS A 194 11.16 -18.31 -2.74
N THR A 195 11.80 -17.40 -1.99
CA THR A 195 11.96 -17.55 -0.54
C THR A 195 10.77 -17.03 0.26
N MET A 196 9.89 -16.25 -0.39
CA MET A 196 8.74 -15.59 0.23
C MET A 196 9.13 -14.67 1.39
N ALA A 197 10.27 -13.97 1.24
CA ALA A 197 10.79 -13.04 2.25
C ALA A 197 11.43 -11.81 1.60
N TRP A 198 11.59 -10.74 2.40
CA TRP A 198 12.44 -9.61 2.03
C TRP A 198 13.88 -10.09 1.82
N ASP A 199 14.48 -9.72 0.69
CA ASP A 199 15.79 -10.20 0.24
C ASP A 199 16.91 -9.23 0.64
N ASP A 200 17.84 -9.70 1.48
CA ASP A 200 18.88 -8.83 2.05
C ASP A 200 19.84 -8.25 0.99
N GLU A 201 20.11 -8.97 -0.10
CA GLU A 201 20.96 -8.47 -1.19
C GLU A 201 20.26 -7.33 -1.97
N LEU A 202 18.95 -7.43 -2.16
CA LEU A 202 18.15 -6.35 -2.74
C LEU A 202 18.10 -5.15 -1.79
N LEU A 203 17.89 -5.37 -0.49
CA LEU A 203 17.88 -4.30 0.51
C LEU A 203 19.21 -3.56 0.58
N GLU A 204 20.34 -4.29 0.53
CA GLU A 204 21.67 -3.69 0.46
C GLU A 204 21.86 -2.90 -0.83
N LEU A 205 21.47 -3.46 -1.98
CA LEU A 205 21.58 -2.80 -3.30
C LEU A 205 20.83 -1.46 -3.34
N PHE A 206 19.62 -1.40 -2.78
CA PHE A 206 18.81 -0.18 -2.73
C PHE A 206 19.07 0.67 -1.49
N THR A 207 19.99 0.23 -0.62
CA THR A 207 20.33 0.84 0.66
C THR A 207 19.12 1.04 1.57
N ILE A 208 18.18 0.10 1.66
CA ILE A 208 16.94 0.25 2.45
C ILE A 208 17.06 -0.53 3.77
N PRO A 209 16.97 0.12 4.94
CA PRO A 209 16.96 -0.59 6.22
C PRO A 209 15.77 -1.55 6.31
N ARG A 210 16.04 -2.80 6.67
CA ARG A 210 15.00 -3.84 6.84
C ARG A 210 13.93 -3.46 7.88
N SER A 211 14.30 -2.64 8.87
CA SER A 211 13.41 -2.09 9.90
C SER A 211 12.27 -1.24 9.35
N MET A 212 12.39 -0.73 8.12
CA MET A 212 11.34 0.06 7.48
C MET A 212 10.19 -0.78 6.92
N LEU A 213 10.39 -2.08 6.72
CA LEU A 213 9.51 -2.90 5.88
C LEU A 213 8.34 -3.51 6.68
N PRO A 214 7.14 -3.59 6.10
CA PRO A 214 6.01 -4.25 6.74
C PRO A 214 6.24 -5.76 6.87
N THR A 215 5.54 -6.38 7.81
CA THR A 215 5.46 -7.84 7.87
C THR A 215 4.60 -8.36 6.72
N VAL A 216 5.15 -9.27 5.91
CA VAL A 216 4.41 -9.90 4.80
C VAL A 216 3.51 -11.00 5.34
N LYS A 217 2.24 -11.00 4.92
CA LYS A 217 1.18 -11.92 5.33
C LYS A 217 0.55 -12.61 4.12
N GLN A 218 -0.28 -13.63 4.39
CA GLN A 218 -1.13 -14.23 3.36
C GLN A 218 -2.17 -13.21 2.87
N SER A 219 -2.66 -13.37 1.64
CA SER A 219 -3.69 -12.48 1.08
C SER A 219 -5.09 -12.67 1.72
N SER A 220 -5.30 -13.78 2.44
CA SER A 220 -6.54 -14.07 3.18
C SER A 220 -6.21 -14.63 4.57
N GLU A 221 -6.15 -13.75 5.55
CA GLU A 221 -5.85 -14.02 6.96
C GLU A 221 -6.47 -12.89 7.79
N VAL A 222 -6.95 -13.16 9.01
CA VAL A 222 -7.35 -12.07 9.92
C VAL A 222 -6.08 -11.42 10.48
N TYR A 223 -5.74 -10.22 10.01
CA TYR A 223 -4.54 -9.50 10.43
C TYR A 223 -4.74 -8.79 11.78
N GLY A 224 -5.97 -8.35 12.02
CA GLY A 224 -6.43 -7.65 13.22
C GLY A 224 -7.73 -6.90 12.93
N GLU A 225 -8.05 -5.92 13.77
CA GLU A 225 -9.32 -5.19 13.68
C GLU A 225 -9.09 -3.69 13.55
N THR A 226 -10.02 -3.01 12.88
CA THR A 226 -10.05 -1.55 12.85
C THR A 226 -10.15 -0.97 14.27
N LYS A 227 -9.40 0.11 14.53
CA LYS A 227 -9.43 0.90 15.77
C LYS A 227 -10.02 2.29 15.57
N SER A 228 -10.47 2.59 14.36
CA SER A 228 -11.12 3.86 14.03
C SER A 228 -12.55 3.90 14.60
N THR A 229 -13.03 5.08 14.95
CA THR A 229 -14.42 5.31 15.38
C THR A 229 -15.39 5.34 14.19
N LEU A 230 -14.89 5.17 12.97
CA LEU A 230 -15.62 5.32 11.71
C LEU A 230 -16.85 4.41 11.63
N PHE A 231 -16.77 3.21 12.19
CA PHE A 231 -17.80 2.17 12.05
C PHE A 231 -18.60 1.91 13.33
N ALA A 232 -18.34 2.67 14.40
CA ALA A 232 -18.83 2.44 15.77
C ALA A 232 -18.45 1.09 16.43
N HIS A 233 -18.04 0.09 15.66
CA HIS A 233 -17.58 -1.23 16.12
C HIS A 233 -16.30 -1.63 15.38
N PRO A 234 -15.36 -2.34 16.03
CA PRO A 234 -14.21 -2.93 15.35
C PRO A 234 -14.67 -3.87 14.25
N ILE A 235 -14.00 -3.81 13.10
CA ILE A 235 -14.22 -4.68 11.95
C ILE A 235 -12.93 -5.47 11.70
N PRO A 236 -12.98 -6.80 11.58
CA PRO A 236 -11.83 -7.61 11.17
C PRO A 236 -11.33 -7.19 9.79
N ILE A 237 -10.03 -6.90 9.66
CA ILE A 237 -9.36 -6.76 8.36
C ILE A 237 -8.85 -8.16 7.99
N ALA A 238 -9.38 -8.74 6.92
CA ALA A 238 -9.24 -10.18 6.64
C ALA A 238 -8.86 -10.54 5.19
N GLY A 239 -8.66 -9.55 4.32
CA GLY A 239 -8.22 -9.76 2.94
C GLY A 239 -7.38 -8.60 2.44
N ILE A 240 -6.26 -8.90 1.77
CA ILE A 240 -5.41 -7.91 1.12
C ILE A 240 -4.93 -8.52 -0.19
N ALA A 241 -5.10 -7.80 -1.28
CA ALA A 241 -4.43 -8.14 -2.54
C ALA A 241 -4.29 -6.88 -3.41
N GLY A 242 -3.18 -6.74 -4.11
CA GLY A 242 -3.04 -5.67 -5.08
C GLY A 242 -4.09 -5.79 -6.20
N ASP A 243 -4.54 -4.66 -6.72
CA ASP A 243 -5.71 -4.50 -7.57
C ASP A 243 -5.86 -5.53 -8.70
N GLN A 244 -4.82 -5.74 -9.51
CA GLN A 244 -4.92 -6.66 -10.64
C GLN A 244 -4.96 -8.13 -10.20
N GLN A 245 -4.33 -8.50 -9.08
CA GLN A 245 -4.45 -9.85 -8.52
C GLN A 245 -5.82 -10.06 -7.87
N ALA A 246 -6.38 -9.03 -7.23
CA ALA A 246 -7.74 -9.08 -6.72
C ALA A 246 -8.75 -9.25 -7.87
N ALA A 247 -8.56 -8.51 -8.96
CA ALA A 247 -9.38 -8.63 -10.17
C ALA A 247 -9.25 -9.99 -10.87
N LEU A 248 -8.07 -10.64 -10.79
CA LEU A 248 -7.89 -12.01 -11.29
C LEU A 248 -8.61 -13.05 -10.41
N PHE A 249 -8.73 -12.78 -9.12
CA PHE A 249 -9.37 -13.69 -8.16
C PHE A 249 -10.90 -13.61 -8.18
N GLY A 250 -11.46 -12.41 -8.37
CA GLY A 250 -12.90 -12.16 -8.48
C GLY A 250 -13.51 -12.64 -9.78
#